data_AF-A0A6A7KU65-F1
#
_entry.id   AF-A0A6A7KU65-F1
#
_cell.length_a   1.000
_cell.length_b   1.000
_cell.length_c   1.000
_cell.angle_alpha   90.00
_cell.angle_beta   90.00
_cell.angle_gamma   90.00
#
_symmetry.space_group_name_H-M   'P 1'
#
loop_
_entity.id
_entity.type
_entity.pdbx_description
1 polymer ?
#
loop_
_entity_poly.entity_id
_entity_poly.type
_entity_poly.pdbx_seq_one_letter_code
_entity_poly.pdbx_strand_id
1 'polypeptide(L)'
;MPAEGGNDRRMGVLRVIGNVFVVLAVAALGAGVWLWLSGGDLAQPAGQIWYDLDKASLNLIQAVIQRYVHPAVWDSVFVPWLLLPGWRAIAILVIGCGAIGGLLLFAATRRPRRTFRR
;
A
#
# COMPACT_ATOMS: atom_id res chain seq x y z
N MET A 1 28.50 -13.37 -25.46
CA MET A 1 28.31 -13.78 -24.04
C MET A 1 27.33 -12.82 -23.38
N PRO A 2 26.42 -13.30 -22.51
CA PRO A 2 24.99 -12.94 -22.56
C PRO A 2 24.60 -11.78 -21.63
N ALA A 3 23.98 -10.73 -22.20
CA ALA A 3 23.34 -9.65 -21.44
C ALA A 3 21.81 -9.83 -21.30
N GLU A 4 21.23 -10.92 -21.81
CA GLU A 4 19.76 -11.09 -21.88
C GLU A 4 19.11 -11.48 -20.54
N GLY A 5 19.82 -12.17 -19.64
CA GLY A 5 19.25 -12.66 -18.37
C GLY A 5 18.91 -11.57 -17.33
N GLY A 6 19.45 -10.36 -17.49
CA GLY A 6 19.23 -9.25 -16.54
C GLY A 6 17.85 -8.59 -16.69
N ASN A 7 17.32 -8.54 -17.90
CA ASN A 7 16.08 -7.81 -18.20
C ASN A 7 14.83 -8.60 -17.79
N ASP A 8 14.86 -9.92 -17.95
CA ASP A 8 13.73 -10.79 -17.58
C ASP A 8 13.54 -10.88 -16.06
N ARG A 9 14.65 -10.90 -15.30
CA ARG A 9 14.62 -10.85 -13.82
C ARG A 9 14.03 -9.54 -13.30
N ARG A 10 14.43 -8.40 -13.88
CA ARG A 10 13.88 -7.08 -13.53
C ARG A 10 12.38 -7.02 -13.80
N MET A 11 11.93 -7.57 -14.92
CA MET A 11 10.52 -7.62 -15.29
C MET A 11 9.69 -8.51 -14.35
N GLY A 12 10.25 -9.64 -13.91
CA GLY A 12 9.65 -10.50 -12.89
C GLY A 12 9.47 -9.77 -11.56
N VAL A 13 10.52 -9.09 -11.09
CA VAL A 13 10.48 -8.32 -9.83
C VAL A 13 9.46 -7.19 -9.88
N LEU A 14 9.41 -6.41 -10.97
CA LEU A 14 8.42 -5.34 -11.17
C LEU A 14 6.98 -5.86 -11.12
N ARG A 15 6.72 -7.04 -11.71
CA ARG A 15 5.39 -7.68 -11.67
C ARG A 15 5.02 -8.17 -10.28
N VAL A 16 5.96 -8.79 -9.57
CA VAL A 16 5.74 -9.25 -8.19
C VAL A 16 5.44 -8.07 -7.28
N ILE A 17 6.22 -7.00 -7.34
CA ILE A 17 5.99 -5.78 -6.56
C ILE A 17 4.64 -5.17 -6.93
N GLY A 18 4.34 -5.01 -8.22
CA GLY A 18 3.05 -4.49 -8.69
C GLY A 18 1.87 -5.30 -8.16
N ASN A 19 1.94 -6.64 -8.22
CA ASN A 19 0.91 -7.52 -7.68
C ASN A 19 0.75 -7.37 -6.16
N VAL A 20 1.84 -7.24 -5.39
CA VAL A 20 1.76 -7.02 -3.94
C VAL A 20 1.00 -5.72 -3.64
N PHE A 21 1.30 -4.63 -4.34
CA PHE A 21 0.59 -3.37 -4.18
C PHE A 21 -0.90 -3.48 -4.54
N VAL A 22 -1.24 -4.21 -5.60
CA VAL A 22 -2.64 -4.46 -5.98
C VAL A 22 -3.37 -5.28 -4.91
N VAL A 23 -2.75 -6.35 -4.40
CA VAL A 23 -3.32 -7.19 -3.34
C VAL A 23 -3.57 -6.36 -2.08
N LEU A 24 -2.62 -5.50 -1.70
CA LEU A 24 -2.80 -4.58 -0.56
C LEU A 24 -3.98 -3.63 -0.77
N ALA A 25 -4.13 -3.06 -1.97
CA ALA A 25 -5.26 -2.19 -2.28
C ALA A 25 -6.60 -2.94 -2.17
N VAL A 26 -6.68 -4.16 -2.70
CA VAL A 26 -7.89 -4.99 -2.63
C VAL A 26 -8.21 -5.39 -1.18
N ALA A 27 -7.21 -5.78 -0.40
CA ALA A 27 -7.38 -6.13 1.00
C ALA A 27 -7.91 -4.95 1.83
N ALA A 28 -7.37 -3.76 1.60
CA ALA A 28 -7.83 -2.54 2.29
C ALA A 28 -9.26 -2.16 1.92
N LEU A 29 -9.63 -2.30 0.65
CA LEU A 29 -11.02 -2.10 0.21
C LEU A 29 -11.95 -3.12 0.87
N GLY A 30 -11.56 -4.39 0.89
CA GLY A 30 -12.31 -5.45 1.56
C GLY A 30 -12.51 -5.19 3.05
N ALA A 31 -11.45 -4.75 3.76
CA ALA A 31 -11.53 -4.37 5.17
C ALA A 31 -12.48 -3.18 5.40
N GLY A 32 -12.43 -2.16 4.53
CA GLY A 32 -13.34 -1.02 4.59
C GLY A 32 -14.82 -1.41 4.38
N VAL A 33 -15.07 -2.26 3.38
CA VAL A 33 -16.42 -2.79 3.11
C VAL A 33 -16.91 -3.66 4.27
N TRP A 34 -16.06 -4.52 4.80
CA TRP A 34 -16.38 -5.34 5.97
C TRP A 34 -16.75 -4.49 7.18
N LEU A 35 -15.94 -3.47 7.49
CA LEU A 35 -16.20 -2.55 8.60
C LEU A 35 -17.54 -1.84 8.44
N TRP A 36 -17.83 -1.36 7.23
CA TRP A 36 -19.10 -0.72 6.91
C TRP A 36 -20.30 -1.66 7.10
N LEU A 37 -20.19 -2.90 6.62
CA LEU A 37 -21.22 -3.93 6.76
C LEU A 37 -21.43 -4.38 8.21
N SER A 38 -20.38 -4.34 9.04
CA SER A 38 -20.49 -4.60 10.47
C SER A 38 -21.13 -3.46 11.28
N GLY A 39 -21.54 -2.37 10.63
CA GLY A 39 -22.09 -1.17 11.28
C GLY A 39 -21.02 -0.27 11.89
N GLY A 40 -19.75 -0.44 11.50
CA GLY A 40 -18.64 0.39 11.95
C GLY A 40 -18.72 1.80 11.39
N ASP A 41 -18.38 2.78 12.23
CA ASP A 41 -18.35 4.18 11.83
C ASP A 41 -17.01 4.54 11.18
N LEU A 42 -17.01 4.58 9.84
CA LEU A 42 -15.87 4.99 9.03
C LEU A 42 -15.55 6.49 9.12
N ALA A 43 -16.39 7.30 9.76
CA ALA A 43 -16.09 8.71 10.04
C ALA A 43 -15.13 8.87 11.22
N GLN A 44 -14.98 7.83 12.06
CA GLN A 44 -14.01 7.82 13.14
C GLN A 44 -12.57 7.92 12.63
N PRO A 45 -11.64 8.44 13.44
CA PRO A 45 -10.22 8.44 13.10
C PRO A 45 -9.74 7.03 12.76
N ALA A 46 -8.95 6.89 11.70
CA ALA A 46 -8.40 5.61 11.25
C ALA A 46 -7.59 4.90 12.35
N GLY A 47 -6.90 5.67 13.19
CA GLY A 47 -6.18 5.15 14.36
C GLY A 47 -7.10 4.61 15.44
N GLN A 48 -8.30 5.18 15.62
CA GLN A 48 -9.29 4.63 16.55
C GLN A 48 -9.84 3.30 16.03
N ILE A 49 -10.20 3.24 14.75
CA ILE A 49 -10.65 2.01 14.08
C ILE A 49 -9.59 0.90 14.23
N TRP A 50 -8.31 1.24 14.01
CA TRP A 50 -7.22 0.28 14.17
C TRP A 50 -7.01 -0.10 15.64
N TYR A 51 -7.06 0.86 16.56
CA TYR A 51 -6.94 0.58 18.00
C TYR A 51 -8.03 -0.39 18.49
N ASP A 52 -9.27 -0.22 18.01
CA ASP A 52 -10.41 -1.08 18.35
C ASP A 52 -10.30 -2.47 17.70
N LEU A 53 -9.65 -2.57 16.53
CA LEU A 53 -9.32 -3.84 15.87
C LEU A 53 -8.22 -4.61 16.60
N ASP A 54 -7.07 -3.97 16.85
CA ASP A 54 -5.93 -4.55 17.54
C ASP A 54 -4.97 -3.46 18.07
N LYS A 55 -5.21 -3.06 19.32
CA LYS A 55 -4.33 -2.17 20.10
C LYS A 55 -2.88 -2.66 20.19
N ALA A 56 -2.64 -3.97 20.31
CA ALA A 56 -1.29 -4.50 20.50
C ALA A 56 -0.44 -4.27 19.25
N SER A 57 -1.02 -4.47 18.07
CA SER A 57 -0.35 -4.20 16.79
C SER A 57 0.02 -2.72 16.62
N LEU A 58 -0.88 -1.79 16.97
CA LEU A 58 -0.65 -0.36 16.86
C LEU A 58 0.48 0.11 17.79
N ASN A 59 0.48 -0.37 19.05
CA ASN A 59 1.54 -0.07 20.01
C ASN A 59 2.90 -0.67 19.60
N LEU A 60 2.90 -1.88 19.02
CA LEU A 60 4.12 -2.50 18.52
C LEU A 60 4.74 -1.65 17.39
N ILE A 61 3.93 -1.25 16.41
CA ILE A 61 4.40 -0.43 15.28
C ILE A 61 4.88 0.94 15.79
N GLN A 62 4.16 1.57 16.70
CA GLN A 62 4.59 2.80 17.36
C GLN A 62 5.98 2.61 18.00
N ALA A 63 6.14 1.60 18.85
CA ALA A 63 7.39 1.32 19.53
C ALA A 63 8.53 1.04 18.55
N VAL A 64 8.27 0.30 17.47
CA VAL A 64 9.26 0.00 16.43
C VAL A 64 9.69 1.29 15.71
N ILE A 65 8.75 2.14 15.29
CA ILE A 65 9.09 3.39 14.59
C ILE A 65 9.85 4.34 15.51
N GLN A 66 9.37 4.52 16.75
CA GLN A 66 10.00 5.41 17.72
C GLN A 66 11.41 4.91 18.12
N ARG A 67 11.62 3.59 18.16
CA ARG A 67 12.89 2.98 18.57
C ARG A 67 13.91 2.81 17.46
N TYR A 68 13.47 2.47 16.24
CA TYR A 68 14.38 2.08 15.14
C TYR A 68 14.43 3.07 13.98
N VAL A 69 13.46 3.99 13.87
CA VAL A 69 13.45 5.01 12.81
C VAL A 69 13.80 6.36 13.41
N HIS A 70 12.84 7.01 14.05
CA HIS A 70 13.00 8.28 14.75
C HIS A 70 11.66 8.64 15.43
N PRO A 71 11.63 9.11 16.68
CA PRO A 71 10.39 9.47 17.36
C PRO A 71 9.51 10.45 16.58
N ALA A 72 10.12 11.51 16.02
CA ALA A 72 9.39 12.52 15.26
C ALA A 72 8.68 11.99 14.00
N VAL A 73 9.11 10.85 13.44
CA VAL A 73 8.42 10.25 12.29
C VAL A 73 7.04 9.73 12.69
N TRP A 74 6.91 9.18 13.89
CA TRP A 74 5.62 8.77 14.41
C TRP A 74 4.68 9.97 14.54
N ASP A 75 5.14 11.00 15.25
CA ASP A 75 4.29 12.16 15.58
C ASP A 75 3.99 13.06 14.37
N SER A 76 4.94 13.21 13.45
CA SER A 76 4.81 14.16 12.32
C SER A 76 4.24 13.52 11.05
N VAL A 77 4.30 12.20 10.92
CA VAL A 77 3.82 11.49 9.72
C VAL A 77 2.69 10.55 10.12
N PHE A 78 2.94 9.56 10.97
CA PHE A 78 1.95 8.52 11.25
C PHE A 78 0.72 9.06 11.99
N VAL A 79 0.89 9.90 13.01
CA VAL A 79 -0.24 10.46 13.79
C VAL A 79 -1.18 11.27 12.90
N PRO A 80 -0.73 12.21 12.04
CA PRO A 80 -1.61 12.89 11.09
C PRO A 80 -2.39 11.93 10.18
N TRP A 81 -1.77 10.83 9.72
CA TRP A 81 -2.46 9.80 8.95
C TRP A 81 -3.51 9.04 9.77
N LEU A 82 -3.21 8.71 11.02
CA LEU A 82 -4.10 8.01 11.96
C LEU A 82 -5.30 8.88 12.38
N LEU A 83 -5.14 10.21 12.37
CA LEU A 83 -6.20 11.16 12.70
C LEU A 83 -7.18 11.42 11.55
N LEU A 84 -6.86 10.99 10.32
CA LEU A 84 -7.79 11.10 9.20
C LEU A 84 -9.02 10.23 9.44
N PRO A 85 -10.21 10.64 8.95
CA PRO A 85 -11.38 9.78 8.90
C PRO A 85 -11.05 8.44 8.23
N GLY A 86 -11.52 7.33 8.79
CA GLY A 86 -11.25 5.97 8.32
C GLY A 86 -11.52 5.80 6.84
N TRP A 87 -12.64 6.32 6.33
CA TRP A 87 -12.94 6.28 4.90
C TRP A 87 -11.89 7.00 4.04
N ARG A 88 -11.33 8.12 4.50
CA ARG A 88 -10.27 8.86 3.79
C ARG A 88 -8.98 8.07 3.79
N ALA A 89 -8.59 7.54 4.95
CA ALA A 89 -7.38 6.74 5.08
C ALA A 89 -7.43 5.50 4.16
N ILE A 90 -8.55 4.79 4.16
CA ILE A 90 -8.78 3.63 3.28
C ILE A 90 -8.79 4.06 1.81
N ALA A 91 -9.50 5.13 1.45
CA ALA A 91 -9.54 5.60 0.06
C ALA A 91 -8.15 5.96 -0.46
N ILE A 92 -7.34 6.68 0.33
CA ILE A 92 -5.98 7.05 -0.07
C ILE A 92 -5.11 5.79 -0.21
N LEU A 93 -5.23 4.82 0.68
CA LEU A 93 -4.45 3.58 0.60
C LEU A 93 -4.85 2.74 -0.62
N VAL A 94 -6.15 2.59 -0.89
CA VAL A 94 -6.67 1.87 -2.07
C VAL A 94 -6.22 2.55 -3.36
N ILE A 95 -6.43 3.86 -3.49
CA ILE A 95 -6.07 4.62 -4.69
C ILE A 95 -4.56 4.65 -4.87
N GLY A 96 -3.81 4.94 -3.81
CA GLY A 96 -2.35 5.01 -3.84
C GLY A 96 -1.73 3.68 -4.22
N CYS A 97 -2.04 2.61 -3.49
CA CYS A 97 -1.50 1.28 -3.78
C CYS A 97 -2.00 0.74 -5.13
N GLY A 98 -3.27 0.98 -5.48
CA GLY A 98 -3.84 0.57 -6.76
C GLY A 98 -3.19 1.29 -7.95
N ALA A 99 -2.97 2.60 -7.85
CA ALA A 99 -2.31 3.39 -8.90
C ALA A 99 -0.85 2.98 -9.07
N ILE A 100 -0.11 2.81 -7.97
CA ILE A 100 1.30 2.37 -8.01
C ILE A 100 1.39 0.95 -8.58
N GLY A 101 0.59 0.01 -8.06
CA GLY A 101 0.58 -1.38 -8.54
C GLY A 101 0.18 -1.48 -10.02
N GLY A 102 -0.87 -0.76 -10.42
CA GLY A 102 -1.33 -0.68 -11.80
C GLY A 102 -0.27 -0.10 -12.73
N LEU A 103 0.39 0.99 -12.33
CA LEU A 103 1.47 1.61 -13.11
C LEU A 103 2.67 0.67 -13.27
N LEU A 104 3.07 -0.05 -12.22
CA LEU A 104 4.16 -1.02 -12.27
C LEU A 104 3.84 -2.19 -13.20
N LEU A 105 2.62 -2.74 -13.14
CA LEU A 105 2.17 -3.80 -14.03
C LEU A 105 2.06 -3.33 -15.48
N PHE A 106 1.60 -2.09 -15.69
CA PHE A 106 1.51 -1.47 -16.99
C PHE A 106 2.88 -1.21 -17.62
N ALA A 107 3.84 -0.70 -16.84
CA ALA A 107 5.23 -0.56 -17.29
C ALA A 107 5.86 -1.92 -17.63
N ALA A 108 5.52 -2.98 -16.86
CA ALA A 108 6.00 -4.33 -17.12
C ALA A 108 5.32 -5.03 -18.32
N THR A 109 4.23 -4.48 -18.86
CA THR A 109 3.50 -5.01 -20.03
C THR A 109 3.69 -4.16 -21.28
N ARG A 110 3.92 -2.84 -21.16
CA ARG A 110 4.25 -1.95 -22.28
C ARG A 110 5.69 -2.11 -22.76
N ARG A 111 6.01 -3.23 -23.41
CA ARG A 111 7.18 -3.26 -24.30
C ARG A 111 6.92 -2.30 -25.48
N PRO A 112 7.80 -1.33 -25.79
CA PRO A 112 7.81 -0.74 -27.12
C PRO A 112 8.04 -1.87 -28.11
N ARG A 113 7.09 -2.09 -29.02
CA ARG A 113 7.32 -2.87 -30.24
C ARG A 113 8.49 -2.17 -30.93
N ARG A 114 9.71 -2.69 -30.77
CA ARG A 114 10.84 -2.31 -31.61
C ARG A 114 10.40 -2.63 -33.03
N THR A 115 9.98 -1.60 -33.74
CA THR A 115 9.69 -1.61 -35.17
C THR A 115 10.99 -1.99 -35.86
N PHE A 116 11.19 -3.29 -36.03
CA PHE A 116 12.16 -3.82 -36.95
C PHE A 116 11.56 -3.70 -38.34
N ARG A 117 11.93 -2.65 -39.06
CA ARG A 117 11.71 -2.51 -40.51
C ARG A 117 12.98 -1.84 -41.04
N ARG A 118 13.97 -2.69 -41.31
CA ARG A 118 14.46 -3.08 -42.66
C ARG A 118 15.21 -1.94 -43.33
#